data_AF-A0A525C227-F1
#
_entry.id   AF-A0A525C227-F1
#
_cell.length_a   1.000
_cell.length_b   1.000
_cell.length_c   1.000
_cell.angle_alpha   90.00
_cell.angle_beta   90.00
_cell.angle_gamma   90.00
#
_symmetry.space_group_name_H-M   'P 1'
#
loop_
_entity.id
_entity.type
_entity.pdbx_description
1 polymer ?
#
loop_
_entity_poly.entity_id
_entity_poly.type
_entity_poly.pdbx_seq_one_letter_code
_entity_poly.pdbx_strand_id
1 'polypeptide(L)' 'MTSHGGILAKSKSSSGKSSSAKKNTSLRLKSETLKELKHLAIEEDTSVQNIIEKLIEQHLNKKRKK' A
#
# COMPACT_ATOMS: atom_id res chain seq x y z
N MET A 1 -46.38 -3.36 25.49
CA MET A 1 -46.64 -3.27 24.05
C MET A 1 -45.47 -2.51 23.43
N THR A 2 -44.91 -3.04 22.32
CA THR A 2 -43.90 -2.44 21.42
C THR A 2 -42.53 -2.04 22.05
N SER A 3 -41.36 -2.32 21.49
CA SER A 3 -40.97 -2.93 20.22
C SER A 3 -39.45 -3.13 20.19
N HIS A 4 -39.03 -4.25 19.60
CA HIS A 4 -37.70 -4.65 19.13
C HIS A 4 -36.67 -3.51 18.89
N GLY A 5 -35.65 -3.44 19.74
CA GLY A 5 -34.38 -2.77 19.45
C GLY A 5 -33.42 -3.75 18.80
N GLY A 6 -33.25 -3.63 17.48
CA GLY A 6 -32.52 -4.57 16.63
C GLY A 6 -31.06 -4.77 17.00
N ILE A 7 -30.66 -6.04 17.01
CA ILE A 7 -29.28 -6.51 17.07
C ILE A 7 -28.61 -6.06 15.77
N LEU A 8 -27.71 -5.07 15.83
CA LEU A 8 -26.83 -4.74 14.71
C LEU A 8 -25.84 -5.89 14.53
N ALA A 9 -26.24 -6.89 13.73
CA ALA A 9 -25.34 -7.88 13.18
C ALA A 9 -24.32 -7.15 12.30
N LYS A 10 -23.09 -7.00 12.81
CA LYS A 10 -21.91 -6.60 12.04
C LYS A 10 -21.66 -7.70 11.00
N SER A 11 -22.28 -7.57 9.84
CA SER A 11 -22.03 -8.44 8.69
C SER A 11 -20.57 -8.27 8.27
N LYS A 12 -19.77 -9.33 8.46
CA LYS A 12 -18.51 -9.50 7.74
C LYS A 12 -18.86 -9.73 6.27
N SER A 13 -18.96 -8.66 5.50
CA SER A 13 -19.10 -8.74 4.04
C SER A 13 -17.79 -9.23 3.41
N SER A 14 -17.81 -10.53 3.10
CA SER A 14 -17.68 -11.05 1.74
C SER A 14 -16.38 -10.85 0.95
N SER A 15 -15.81 -12.02 0.61
CA SER A 15 -15.39 -12.43 -0.75
C SER A 15 -14.20 -11.75 -1.41
N GLY A 16 -13.09 -12.49 -1.45
CA GLY A 16 -12.59 -12.99 -2.72
C GLY A 16 -12.00 -11.98 -3.69
N LYS A 17 -10.85 -11.41 -3.34
CA LYS A 17 -9.79 -11.18 -4.32
C LYS A 17 -8.53 -11.77 -3.71
N SER A 18 -7.87 -12.69 -4.40
CA SER A 18 -6.46 -12.96 -4.14
C SER A 18 -5.68 -11.70 -4.50
N SER A 19 -5.78 -10.66 -3.66
CA SER A 19 -4.69 -9.72 -3.54
C SER A 19 -3.50 -10.60 -3.21
N SER A 20 -2.55 -10.76 -4.13
CA SER A 20 -1.22 -11.21 -3.73
C SER A 20 -0.85 -10.32 -2.56
N ALA A 21 -0.91 -10.88 -1.35
CA ALA A 21 -0.88 -10.06 -0.15
C ALA A 21 0.45 -9.32 -0.19
N LYS A 22 0.41 -7.99 -0.31
CA LYS A 22 1.63 -7.18 -0.33
C LYS A 22 2.41 -7.55 0.92
N LYS A 23 3.65 -7.97 0.75
CA LYS A 23 4.52 -8.36 1.86
C LYS A 23 5.33 -7.16 2.31
N ASN A 24 5.33 -6.90 3.61
CA ASN A 24 6.12 -5.84 4.20
C ASN A 24 7.60 -6.24 4.17
N THR A 25 8.45 -5.27 3.85
CA THR A 25 9.91 -5.42 3.92
C THR A 25 10.48 -4.24 4.67
N SER A 26 11.36 -4.50 5.63
CA SER A 26 12.09 -3.43 6.31
C SER A 26 13.19 -2.89 5.40
N LEU A 27 13.11 -1.59 5.08
CA LEU A 27 14.13 -0.88 4.32
C LEU A 27 14.88 0.08 5.24
N ARG A 28 16.21 0.02 5.23
CA ARG A 28 17.07 0.98 5.94
C ARG A 28 17.63 1.96 4.92
N LEU A 29 17.25 3.23 5.07
CA LEU A 29 17.70 4.32 4.20
C LEU A 29 18.54 5.31 5.01
N LYS A 30 19.44 6.02 4.33
CA LYS A 30 20.07 7.21 4.93
C LYS A 30 19.01 8.26 5.22
N SER A 31 19.23 9.07 6.25
CA SER A 31 18.26 10.10 6.64
C SER A 31 17.99 11.11 5.52
N GLU A 32 19.02 11.49 4.75
CA GLU A 32 18.90 12.45 3.65
C GLU A 32 18.02 11.88 2.53
N THR A 33 18.28 10.64 2.13
CA THR A 33 17.47 9.93 1.13
C THR A 33 15.99 9.83 1.54
N LEU A 34 15.71 9.53 2.81
CA LEU A 34 14.32 9.47 3.28
C LEU A 34 13.64 10.85 3.27
N LYS A 35 14.38 11.94 3.54
CA LYS A 35 13.85 13.31 3.49
C LYS A 35 13.49 13.72 2.06
N GLU A 36 14.36 13.39 1.10
CA GLU A 36 14.12 13.65 -0.32
C GLU A 36 12.93 12.84 -0.85
N LEU A 37 12.87 11.54 -0.54
CA LEU A 37 11.73 10.70 -0.95
C LEU A 37 10.39 11.21 -0.39
N LYS A 38 10.39 11.78 0.81
CA LYS A 38 9.19 12.39 1.40
C LYS A 38 8.79 13.68 0.68
N HIS A 39 9.74 14.53 0.31
CA HIS A 39 9.44 15.71 -0.50
C HIS A 39 8.87 15.31 -1.86
N LEU A 40 9.51 14.37 -2.54
CA LEU A 40 9.04 13.85 -3.83
C LEU A 40 7.63 13.27 -3.72
N ALA A 41 7.34 12.54 -2.64
CA ALA A 41 6.00 12.01 -2.38
C ALA A 41 4.93 13.11 -2.25
N ILE A 42 5.27 14.25 -1.65
CA ILE A 42 4.36 15.39 -1.55
C ILE A 42 4.18 16.06 -2.92
N GLU A 43 5.27 16.28 -3.65
CA GLU A 43 5.25 16.92 -4.98
C GLU A 43 4.44 16.11 -6.00
N GLU A 44 4.54 14.78 -5.96
CA GLU A 44 3.84 13.87 -6.88
C GLU A 44 2.44 13.43 -6.38
N ASP A 45 1.94 14.00 -5.29
CA ASP A 45 0.69 13.59 -4.61
C ASP A 45 0.58 12.07 -4.43
N THR A 46 1.64 11.49 -3.83
CA THR A 46 1.78 10.04 -3.67
C THR A 46 2.43 9.66 -2.34
N SER A 47 2.78 8.38 -2.17
CA SER A 47 3.47 7.89 -0.98
C SER A 47 4.87 7.38 -1.30
N VAL A 48 5.77 7.47 -0.31
CA VAL A 48 7.12 6.88 -0.38
C VAL A 48 7.06 5.40 -0.76
N GLN A 49 6.08 4.65 -0.24
CA GLN A 49 5.89 3.25 -0.60
C GLN A 49 5.60 3.09 -2.10
N ASN A 50 4.70 3.88 -2.66
CA ASN A 50 4.33 3.80 -4.08
C ASN A 50 5.51 4.18 -4.99
N ILE A 51 6.30 5.18 -4.62
CA ILE A 51 7.52 5.56 -5.35
C ILE A 51 8.49 4.38 -5.39
N ILE A 52 8.77 3.76 -4.23
CA ILE A 52 9.70 2.64 -4.14
C ILE A 52 9.17 1.41 -4.91
N GLU A 53 7.88 1.08 -4.78
CA GLU A 53 7.24 -0.01 -5.53
C GLU A 53 7.42 0.19 -7.04
N LYS A 54 7.08 1.37 -7.57
CA LYS A 54 7.24 1.70 -8.99
C LYS A 54 8.70 1.61 -9.45
N LEU A 55 9.64 2.16 -8.69
CA LEU A 55 11.07 2.10 -9.03
C LEU A 55 11.59 0.66 -9.12
N ILE A 56 11.19 -0.19 -8.16
CA ILE A 56 11.57 -1.61 -8.13
C ILE A 56 10.93 -2.35 -9.31
N GLU A 57 9.63 -2.17 -9.56
CA GLU A 57 8.93 -2.80 -10.68
C GLU A 57 9.56 -2.42 -12.01
N GLN A 58 9.86 -1.14 -12.23
CA GLN A 58 10.54 -0.67 -13.43
C GLN A 58 11.93 -1.31 -13.57
N HIS A 59 12.71 -1.41 -12.49
CA HIS A 59 14.02 -2.05 -12.51
C HIS A 59 13.94 -3.54 -12.87
N LEU A 60 13.02 -4.28 -12.24
CA LEU A 60 12.81 -5.71 -12.52
C LEU A 60 12.31 -5.94 -13.94
N ASN A 61 11.39 -5.11 -14.43
CA ASN A 61 10.88 -5.19 -15.80
C ASN A 61 11.98 -4.93 -16.84
N LYS A 62 12.86 -3.95 -16.58
CA LYS A 62 14.05 -3.70 -17.42
C LYS A 62 14.98 -4.92 -17.43
N LYS A 63 15.20 -5.58 -16.30
CA LYS A 63 16.02 -6.80 -16.23
C LYS A 63 15.42 -8.01 -16.95
N ARG A 64 14.10 -8.18 -16.93
CA ARG A 64 13.41 -9.32 -17.58
C ARG A 64 13.32 -9.21 -19.10
N LYS A 65 13.44 -8.00 -19.65
CA LYS A 65 13.38 -7.72 -21.09
C LYS A 65 14.74 -7.82 -21.81
N LYS A 66 15.79 -8.18 -21.08
CA LYS A 66 17.16 -8.34 -21.58
C LYS A 66 17.54 -9.82 -21.48
#